data_AF-A0A661GB51-F1
#
_entry.id   AF-A0A661GB51-F1
#
_cell.length_a   1.000
_cell.length_b   1.000
_cell.length_c   1.000
_cell.angle_alpha   90.00
_cell.angle_beta   90.00
_cell.angle_gamma   90.00
#
_symmetry.space_group_name_H-M   'P 1'
#
loop_
_entity.id
_entity.type
_entity.pdbx_description
1 polymer ?
#
loop_
_entity_poly.entity_id
_entity_poly.type
_entity_poly.pdbx_seq_one_letter_code
_entity_poly.pdbx_strand_id
1 'polypeptide(L)'
;MAFDGPQTTDYTNVVSLNRAYLSLLQRDLRARHGLRQLSSRLSDKITGLNKRQIERLAATPFLLLSFREGNDHYWSEVLGGPPSGDLFKSSGSEDLDTLISAGLGFIWQLARQNPYALRLICGASLHWCEEIAEQTFFRLLVSVAAHGNILQLRAAHDHELWRKL
;
A
#
# COMPACT_ATOMS: atom_id res chain seq x y z
N MET A 1 -8.79 27.65 -4.49
CA MET A 1 -9.62 26.43 -4.50
C MET A 1 -9.74 25.95 -3.07
N ALA A 2 -10.95 25.72 -2.56
CA ALA A 2 -11.12 25.07 -1.27
C ALA A 2 -10.66 23.62 -1.42
N PHE A 3 -9.61 23.25 -0.68
CA PHE A 3 -9.14 21.87 -0.65
C PHE A 3 -9.97 21.12 0.38
N ASP A 4 -10.90 20.30 -0.10
CA ASP A 4 -11.54 19.32 0.76
C ASP A 4 -10.50 18.24 1.08
N GLY A 5 -10.22 18.03 2.36
CA GLY A 5 -9.34 16.95 2.82
C GLY A 5 -9.93 15.56 2.54
N PRO A 6 -9.27 14.48 2.99
CA PRO A 6 -9.81 13.14 2.89
C PRO A 6 -11.19 13.04 3.56
N GLN A 7 -12.12 12.38 2.89
CA GLN A 7 -13.49 12.20 3.35
C GLN A 7 -13.57 11.02 4.33
N THR A 8 -14.67 10.93 5.09
CA THR A 8 -14.92 9.81 6.02
C THR A 8 -14.86 8.44 5.33
N THR A 9 -15.31 8.37 4.07
CA THR A 9 -15.25 7.15 3.25
C THR A 9 -13.82 6.74 2.93
N ASP A 10 -12.91 7.70 2.72
CA ASP A 10 -11.49 7.42 2.44
C ASP A 10 -10.82 6.80 3.67
N TYR A 11 -11.07 7.36 4.86
CA TYR A 11 -10.58 6.77 6.10
C TYR A 11 -11.17 5.38 6.36
N THR A 12 -12.42 5.13 6.00
CA THR A 12 -13.03 3.79 6.13
C THR A 12 -12.32 2.76 5.25
N ASN A 13 -11.95 3.14 4.02
CA ASN A 13 -11.16 2.31 3.12
C ASN A 13 -9.74 2.09 3.66
N VAL A 14 -9.09 3.13 4.18
CA VAL A 14 -7.77 3.03 4.82
C VAL A 14 -7.79 2.04 5.97
N VAL A 15 -8.77 2.13 6.88
CA VAL A 15 -8.90 1.19 8.00
C VAL A 15 -9.09 -0.25 7.52
N SER A 16 -9.90 -0.44 6.49
CA SER A 16 -10.16 -1.77 5.90
C SER A 16 -8.91 -2.36 5.27
N LEU A 17 -8.16 -1.58 4.50
CA LEU A 17 -6.89 -1.97 3.89
C LEU A 17 -5.82 -2.27 4.94
N ASN A 18 -5.70 -1.44 5.98
CA ASN A 18 -4.76 -1.66 7.08
C ASN A 18 -5.07 -2.95 7.84
N ARG A 19 -6.35 -3.20 8.16
CA ARG A 19 -6.77 -4.43 8.82
C ARG A 19 -6.47 -5.65 7.96
N ALA A 20 -6.77 -5.60 6.67
CA ALA A 20 -6.49 -6.68 5.73
C ALA A 20 -4.99 -6.97 5.64
N TYR A 21 -4.16 -5.94 5.52
CA TYR A 21 -2.70 -6.08 5.48
C TYR A 21 -2.13 -6.70 6.77
N LEU A 22 -2.51 -6.17 7.94
CA LEU A 22 -2.05 -6.71 9.22
C LEU A 22 -2.47 -8.17 9.40
N SER A 23 -3.71 -8.51 9.03
CA SER A 23 -4.22 -9.89 9.10
C SER A 23 -3.48 -10.83 8.14
N LEU A 24 -3.14 -10.33 6.94
CA LEU A 24 -2.37 -11.08 5.94
C LEU A 24 -0.94 -11.37 6.43
N LEU A 25 -0.28 -10.39 7.06
CA LEU A 25 1.06 -10.57 7.64
C LEU A 25 1.12 -11.70 8.69
N GLN A 26 0.03 -11.95 9.41
CA GLN A 26 -0.04 -13.05 10.38
C GLN A 26 -0.10 -14.42 9.70
N ARG A 27 -0.81 -14.52 8.58
CA ARG A 27 -1.21 -15.79 7.98
C ARG A 27 -0.32 -16.23 6.82
N ASP A 28 0.29 -15.28 6.11
CA ASP A 28 1.07 -15.54 4.89
C ASP A 28 2.54 -15.09 5.04
N LEU A 29 3.46 -16.05 4.91
CA LEU A 29 4.90 -15.79 4.93
C LEU A 29 5.37 -14.92 3.76
N ARG A 30 4.70 -14.96 2.60
CA ARG A 30 5.06 -14.15 1.43
C ARG A 30 4.79 -12.68 1.68
N ALA A 31 3.68 -12.35 2.33
CA ALA A 31 3.36 -10.99 2.74
C ALA A 31 4.41 -10.41 3.71
N ARG A 32 5.07 -11.26 4.51
CA ARG A 32 6.15 -10.87 5.42
C ARG A 32 7.43 -10.43 4.69
N HIS A 33 7.53 -10.59 3.37
CA HIS A 33 8.62 -10.00 2.59
C HIS A 33 8.70 -8.48 2.84
N GLY A 34 7.56 -7.80 2.98
CA GLY A 34 7.49 -6.37 3.30
C GLY A 34 8.04 -5.99 4.68
N LEU A 35 8.27 -6.96 5.57
CA LEU A 35 8.83 -6.75 6.91
C LEU A 35 10.34 -6.95 6.97
N ARG A 36 11.01 -7.38 5.88
CA ARG A 36 12.45 -7.72 5.87
C ARG A 36 13.37 -6.57 6.28
N GLN A 37 12.90 -5.33 6.15
CA GLN A 37 13.65 -4.13 6.55
C GLN A 37 13.55 -3.82 8.05
N LEU A 38 12.69 -4.52 8.79
CA LEU A 38 12.52 -4.35 10.23
C LEU A 38 13.53 -5.18 11.03
N SER A 39 13.79 -4.74 12.26
CA SER A 39 14.39 -5.61 13.27
C SER A 39 13.53 -6.85 13.51
N SER A 40 14.17 -7.99 13.78
CA SER A 40 13.49 -9.26 14.08
C SER A 40 12.44 -9.09 15.18
N ARG A 41 12.79 -8.38 16.26
CA ARG A 41 11.89 -8.10 17.39
C ARG A 41 10.61 -7.37 16.97
N LEU A 42 10.68 -6.41 16.04
CA LEU A 42 9.50 -5.68 15.60
C LEU A 42 8.67 -6.51 14.62
N SER A 43 9.31 -7.26 13.73
CA SER A 43 8.64 -8.23 12.86
C SER A 43 7.84 -9.26 13.68
N ASP A 44 8.44 -9.83 14.73
CA ASP A 44 7.78 -10.78 15.63
C ASP A 44 6.58 -10.13 16.35
N LYS A 45 6.73 -8.89 16.81
CA LYS A 45 5.62 -8.15 17.43
C LYS A 45 4.46 -7.92 16.45
N ILE A 46 4.73 -7.51 15.22
CA ILE A 46 3.70 -7.23 14.21
C ILE A 46 2.97 -8.52 13.82
N THR A 47 3.71 -9.62 13.63
CA THR A 47 3.08 -10.91 13.30
C THR A 47 2.33 -11.51 14.50
N GLY A 48 2.72 -11.18 15.74
CA GLY A 48 2.10 -11.63 16.98
C GLY A 48 1.01 -10.72 17.56
N LEU A 49 0.52 -9.72 16.82
CA LEU A 49 -0.53 -8.82 17.30
C LEU A 49 -1.83 -9.57 17.62
N ASN A 50 -2.47 -9.26 18.74
CA ASN A 50 -3.82 -9.75 19.00
C ASN A 50 -4.88 -8.92 18.24
N LYS A 51 -6.11 -9.44 18.17
CA LYS A 51 -7.22 -8.77 17.47
C LYS A 51 -7.41 -7.31 17.89
N ARG A 52 -7.36 -6.99 19.19
CA ARG A 52 -7.54 -5.61 19.67
C ARG A 52 -6.41 -4.68 19.20
N GLN A 53 -5.18 -5.19 19.16
CA GLN A 53 -4.03 -4.42 18.67
C GLN A 53 -4.11 -4.18 17.16
N ILE A 54 -4.57 -5.18 16.39
CA ILE A 54 -4.84 -5.01 14.95
C ILE A 54 -5.87 -3.92 14.73
N GLU A 55 -7.00 -3.96 15.45
CA GLU A 55 -8.04 -2.93 15.33
C GLU A 55 -7.52 -1.53 15.64
N ARG A 56 -6.70 -1.40 16.69
CA ARG A 56 -6.09 -0.12 17.07
C ARG A 56 -5.14 0.42 16.02
N LEU A 57 -4.26 -0.44 15.48
CA LEU A 57 -3.32 -0.06 14.43
C LEU A 57 -4.02 0.23 13.11
N ALA A 58 -5.05 -0.56 12.78
CA ALA A 58 -5.83 -0.35 11.57
C ALA A 58 -6.55 1.00 11.56
N ALA A 59 -6.95 1.51 12.72
CA ALA A 59 -7.59 2.81 12.90
C ALA A 59 -6.68 4.03 12.60
N THR A 60 -5.41 3.83 12.24
CA THR A 60 -4.52 4.92 11.83
C THR A 60 -5.04 5.62 10.57
N PRO A 61 -4.96 6.97 10.48
CA PRO A 61 -5.56 7.74 9.39
C PRO A 61 -4.71 7.75 8.10
N PHE A 62 -3.79 6.80 7.96
CA PHE A 62 -2.90 6.64 6.82
C PHE A 62 -2.66 5.15 6.55
N LEU A 63 -2.25 4.79 5.34
CA LEU A 63 -2.00 3.39 4.99
C LEU A 63 -0.75 2.88 5.71
N LEU A 64 -0.82 1.72 6.37
CA LEU A 64 0.34 1.04 6.96
C LEU A 64 1.17 0.30 5.90
N LEU A 65 0.54 -0.05 4.78
CA LEU A 65 1.24 -0.55 3.59
C LEU A 65 1.71 0.62 2.70
N SER A 66 2.82 0.39 2.03
CA SER A 66 3.38 1.26 0.99
C SER A 66 3.45 0.49 -0.31
N PHE A 67 3.15 1.18 -1.42
CA PHE A 67 3.34 0.72 -2.78
C PHE A 67 4.64 1.27 -3.37
N ARG A 68 5.61 1.62 -2.49
CA ARG A 68 6.88 2.27 -2.85
C ARG A 68 6.67 3.62 -3.55
N GLU A 69 5.60 4.33 -3.19
CA GLU A 69 5.21 5.63 -3.77
C GLU A 69 6.28 6.74 -3.60
N GLY A 70 7.26 6.56 -2.73
CA GLY A 70 8.43 7.46 -2.62
C GLY A 70 9.65 7.03 -3.45
N ASN A 71 9.54 5.96 -4.24
CA ASN A 71 10.62 5.45 -5.08
C ASN A 71 10.33 5.78 -6.56
N ASP A 72 10.71 6.99 -6.97
CA ASP A 72 10.47 7.50 -8.33
C ASP A 72 11.13 6.62 -9.40
N HIS A 73 12.31 6.05 -9.11
CA HIS A 73 13.00 5.14 -10.03
C HIS A 73 12.19 3.87 -10.28
N TYR A 74 11.67 3.24 -9.22
CA TYR A 74 10.80 2.07 -9.33
C TYR A 74 9.55 2.38 -10.14
N TRP A 75 8.87 3.50 -9.87
CA TRP A 75 7.66 3.86 -10.60
C TRP A 75 7.93 4.26 -12.05
N SER A 76 9.08 4.88 -12.33
CA SER A 76 9.54 5.14 -13.70
C SER A 76 9.75 3.85 -14.49
N GLU A 77 10.33 2.81 -13.86
CA GLU A 77 10.49 1.50 -14.49
C GLU A 77 9.13 0.81 -14.71
N VAL A 78 8.27 0.81 -13.68
CA VAL A 78 6.93 0.21 -13.74
C VAL A 78 6.08 0.84 -14.85
N LEU A 79 6.12 2.18 -14.99
CA LEU A 79 5.26 2.90 -15.93
C LEU A 79 5.89 3.11 -17.31
N GLY A 80 7.22 3.09 -17.41
CA GLY A 80 7.96 3.43 -18.63
C GLY A 80 7.99 2.35 -19.71
N GLY A 81 7.74 1.09 -19.37
CA GLY A 81 7.69 -0.02 -20.32
C GLY A 81 6.29 -0.28 -20.92
N PRO A 82 6.19 -1.01 -22.05
CA PRO A 82 4.92 -1.59 -22.46
C PRO A 82 4.44 -2.55 -21.36
N PRO A 83 3.14 -2.56 -21.03
CA PRO A 83 2.59 -3.46 -20.02
C PRO A 83 2.80 -4.91 -20.46
N SER A 84 3.80 -5.59 -19.87
CA SER A 84 4.24 -6.93 -20.26
C SER A 84 3.96 -7.99 -19.20
N GLY A 85 3.14 -7.66 -18.20
CA GLY A 85 2.72 -8.58 -17.15
C GLY A 85 1.56 -9.46 -17.58
N ASP A 86 1.51 -10.67 -17.04
CA ASP A 86 0.32 -11.53 -17.13
C ASP A 86 -0.48 -11.38 -15.84
N LEU A 87 -1.67 -10.76 -15.93
CA LEU A 87 -2.59 -10.57 -14.81
C LEU A 87 -3.13 -11.88 -14.24
N PHE A 88 -3.17 -12.93 -15.06
CA PHE A 88 -3.71 -14.24 -14.67
C PHE A 88 -2.63 -15.14 -14.09
N LYS A 89 -1.36 -14.70 -14.12
CA LYS A 89 -0.26 -15.40 -13.50
C LYS A 89 -0.32 -15.17 -12.00
N SER A 90 -0.89 -16.13 -11.28
CA SER A 90 -0.93 -16.11 -9.83
C SER A 90 0.47 -15.93 -9.24
N SER A 91 0.63 -14.95 -8.36
CA SER A 91 1.85 -14.78 -7.57
C SER A 91 2.00 -15.86 -6.49
N GLY A 92 1.00 -16.75 -6.38
CA GLY A 92 0.89 -17.87 -5.46
C GLY A 92 0.40 -17.50 -4.05
N SER A 93 -0.20 -16.31 -3.89
CA SER A 93 -1.05 -15.95 -2.76
C SER A 93 -2.22 -15.08 -3.23
N GLU A 94 -3.42 -15.66 -3.30
CA GLU A 94 -4.64 -14.99 -3.78
C GLU A 94 -5.05 -13.81 -2.88
N ASP A 95 -4.88 -13.95 -1.56
CA ASP A 95 -5.17 -12.87 -0.60
C ASP A 95 -4.22 -11.69 -0.79
N LEU A 96 -2.95 -11.95 -1.13
CA LEU A 96 -1.95 -10.91 -1.42
C LEU A 96 -2.27 -10.18 -2.72
N ASP A 97 -2.60 -10.92 -3.78
CA ASP A 97 -3.01 -10.36 -5.08
C ASP A 97 -4.28 -9.52 -4.94
N THR A 98 -5.23 -9.97 -4.11
CA THR A 98 -6.45 -9.23 -3.77
C THR A 98 -6.14 -7.94 -3.01
N LEU A 99 -5.25 -7.97 -2.02
CA LEU A 99 -4.83 -6.78 -1.28
C LEU A 99 -4.14 -5.75 -2.18
N ILE A 100 -3.24 -6.21 -3.06
CA ILE A 100 -2.56 -5.35 -4.03
C ILE A 100 -3.58 -4.69 -4.95
N SER A 101 -4.50 -5.47 -5.52
CA SER A 101 -5.51 -4.97 -6.44
C SER A 101 -6.47 -3.98 -5.77
N ALA A 102 -6.94 -4.28 -4.56
CA ALA A 102 -7.81 -3.42 -3.80
C ALA A 102 -7.12 -2.10 -3.40
N GLY A 103 -5.87 -2.17 -2.94
CA GLY A 103 -5.12 -0.98 -2.56
C GLY A 103 -4.75 -0.11 -3.77
N LEU A 104 -4.35 -0.71 -4.90
CA LEU A 104 -4.13 0.04 -6.15
C LEU A 104 -5.42 0.66 -6.67
N GLY A 105 -6.56 -0.03 -6.57
CA GLY A 105 -7.85 0.50 -6.97
C GLY A 105 -8.26 1.70 -6.13
N PHE A 106 -8.09 1.61 -4.81
CA PHE A 106 -8.31 2.72 -3.89
C PHE A 106 -7.41 3.92 -4.21
N ILE A 107 -6.11 3.70 -4.36
CA ILE A 107 -5.13 4.74 -4.68
C ILE A 107 -5.45 5.39 -6.02
N TRP A 108 -5.72 4.61 -7.05
CA TRP A 108 -6.04 5.11 -8.38
C TRP A 108 -7.32 5.96 -8.38
N GLN A 109 -8.37 5.47 -7.71
CA GLN A 109 -9.61 6.23 -7.58
C GLN A 109 -9.40 7.54 -6.82
N LEU A 110 -8.69 7.49 -5.69
CA LEU A 110 -8.43 8.68 -4.88
C LEU A 110 -7.51 9.67 -5.59
N ALA A 111 -6.50 9.22 -6.33
CA ALA A 111 -5.64 10.06 -7.16
C ALA A 111 -6.45 10.90 -8.16
N ARG A 112 -7.43 10.26 -8.82
CA ARG A 112 -8.29 10.92 -9.82
C ARG A 112 -9.29 11.89 -9.22
N GLN A 113 -9.75 11.64 -8.00
CA GLN A 113 -10.71 12.50 -7.32
C GLN A 113 -10.02 13.65 -6.60
N ASN A 114 -8.94 13.37 -5.88
CA ASN A 114 -8.21 14.32 -5.04
C ASN A 114 -6.77 13.85 -4.78
N PRO A 115 -5.79 14.26 -5.61
CA PRO A 115 -4.39 13.85 -5.45
C PRO A 115 -3.76 14.37 -4.15
N TYR A 116 -4.29 15.45 -3.57
CA TYR A 116 -3.81 16.00 -2.30
C TYR A 116 -4.27 15.16 -1.10
N ALA A 117 -5.50 14.65 -1.12
CA ALA A 117 -5.96 13.68 -0.12
C ALA A 117 -5.13 12.39 -0.17
N LEU A 118 -4.83 11.90 -1.38
CA LEU A 118 -3.96 10.74 -1.56
C LEU A 118 -2.55 10.99 -0.97
N ARG A 119 -1.97 12.16 -1.23
CA ARG A 119 -0.69 12.56 -0.66
C ARG A 119 -0.69 12.51 0.88
N LEU A 120 -1.78 12.94 1.53
CA LEU A 120 -1.89 12.87 3.00
C LEU A 120 -2.00 11.43 3.51
N ILE A 121 -2.78 10.59 2.85
CA ILE A 121 -3.01 9.18 3.25
C ILE A 121 -1.79 8.30 2.99
N CYS A 122 -1.09 8.52 1.88
CA CYS A 122 0.03 7.69 1.42
C CYS A 122 1.40 8.33 1.64
N GLY A 123 1.49 9.58 2.13
CA GLY A 123 2.77 10.28 2.24
C GLY A 123 3.56 10.38 0.92
N ALA A 124 2.86 10.39 -0.22
CA ALA A 124 3.45 10.37 -1.56
C ALA A 124 3.84 11.76 -2.05
N SER A 125 4.67 11.82 -3.11
CA SER A 125 4.87 13.07 -3.85
C SER A 125 3.62 13.45 -4.64
N LEU A 126 3.38 14.74 -4.86
CA LEU A 126 2.26 15.17 -5.71
C LEU A 126 2.42 14.65 -7.14
N HIS A 127 3.65 14.66 -7.65
CA HIS A 127 4.00 14.13 -8.97
C HIS A 127 3.56 12.67 -9.13
N TRP A 128 3.87 11.81 -8.16
CA TRP A 128 3.44 10.42 -8.19
C TRP A 128 1.91 10.29 -8.18
N CYS A 129 1.21 11.10 -7.37
CA CYS A 129 -0.26 11.09 -7.37
C CYS A 129 -0.84 11.47 -8.73
N GLU A 130 -0.26 12.47 -9.41
CA GLU A 130 -0.67 12.89 -10.76
C GLU A 130 -0.36 11.80 -11.79
N GLU A 131 0.84 11.21 -11.78
CA GLU A 131 1.21 10.12 -12.68
C GLU A 131 0.26 8.93 -12.56
N ILE A 132 -0.13 8.55 -11.35
CA ILE A 132 -1.08 7.46 -11.11
C ILE A 132 -2.48 7.83 -11.63
N ALA A 133 -2.91 9.08 -11.48
CA ALA A 133 -4.21 9.55 -11.94
C ALA A 133 -4.33 9.50 -13.47
N GLU A 134 -3.22 9.68 -14.19
CA GLU A 134 -3.15 9.63 -15.66
C GLU A 134 -3.20 8.20 -16.22
N GLN A 135 -2.88 7.19 -15.42
CA GLN A 135 -2.93 5.80 -15.88
C GLN A 135 -4.35 5.23 -15.90
N THR A 136 -4.56 4.22 -16.75
CA THR A 136 -5.73 3.34 -16.59
C THR A 136 -5.47 2.35 -15.47
N PHE A 137 -6.50 2.01 -14.70
CA PHE A 137 -6.38 1.02 -13.64
C PHE A 137 -5.85 -0.32 -14.15
N PHE A 138 -6.29 -0.75 -15.34
CA PHE A 138 -5.81 -1.97 -15.98
C PHE A 138 -4.30 -1.91 -16.26
N ARG A 139 -3.79 -0.80 -16.80
CA ARG A 139 -2.34 -0.64 -17.04
C ARG A 139 -1.56 -0.71 -15.73
N LEU A 140 -2.05 -0.11 -14.65
CA LEU A 140 -1.40 -0.20 -13.34
C LEU A 140 -1.31 -1.64 -12.86
N LEU A 141 -2.40 -2.40 -12.91
CA LEU A 141 -2.39 -3.81 -12.49
C LEU A 141 -1.40 -4.64 -13.29
N VAL A 142 -1.39 -4.51 -14.63
CA VAL A 142 -0.48 -5.29 -15.49
C VAL A 142 0.97 -4.93 -15.21
N SER A 143 1.25 -3.64 -15.07
CA SER A 143 2.61 -3.13 -14.86
C SER A 143 3.15 -3.58 -13.50
N VAL A 144 2.32 -3.54 -12.46
CA VAL A 144 2.70 -4.02 -11.12
C VAL A 144 2.86 -5.54 -11.09
N ALA A 145 2.00 -6.30 -11.77
CA ALA A 145 2.12 -7.76 -11.84
C ALA A 145 3.46 -8.21 -12.47
N ALA A 146 4.00 -7.44 -13.41
CA ALA A 146 5.32 -7.70 -13.99
C ALA A 146 6.48 -7.41 -13.03
N HIS A 147 6.33 -6.44 -12.13
CA HIS A 147 7.37 -5.95 -11.23
C HIS A 147 7.07 -6.45 -9.80
N GLY A 148 7.42 -7.71 -9.54
CA GLY A 148 7.16 -8.36 -8.26
C GLY A 148 7.65 -7.55 -7.04
N ASN A 149 7.04 -7.79 -5.88
CA ASN A 149 7.35 -7.15 -4.59
C ASN A 149 7.10 -5.63 -4.53
N ILE A 150 5.90 -5.20 -4.90
CA ILE A 150 5.47 -3.80 -4.73
C ILE A 150 5.19 -3.42 -3.27
N LEU A 151 4.69 -4.36 -2.46
CA LEU A 151 4.25 -4.05 -1.10
C LEU A 151 5.43 -4.00 -0.12
N GLN A 152 5.48 -2.90 0.64
CA GLN A 152 6.40 -2.70 1.74
C GLN A 152 5.66 -2.18 2.97
N LEU A 153 6.26 -2.37 4.14
CA LEU A 153 5.77 -1.71 5.34
C LEU A 153 6.09 -0.21 5.27
N ARG A 154 5.10 0.64 5.51
CA ARG A 154 5.30 2.09 5.55
C ARG A 154 6.29 2.46 6.64
N ALA A 155 7.24 3.34 6.31
CA ALA A 155 8.25 3.83 7.23
C ALA A 155 8.97 2.69 7.98
N ALA A 156 9.31 1.59 7.27
CA ALA A 156 9.97 0.43 7.88
C ALA A 156 11.27 0.82 8.62
N HIS A 157 11.99 1.82 8.13
CA HIS A 157 13.22 2.32 8.75
C HIS A 157 12.98 3.20 9.99
N ASP A 158 11.75 3.67 10.23
CA ASP A 158 11.41 4.52 11.37
C ASP A 158 10.88 3.69 12.55
N HIS A 159 11.81 3.14 13.32
CA HIS A 159 11.48 2.36 14.51
C HIS A 159 10.75 3.17 15.59
N GLU A 160 10.95 4.49 15.63
CA GLU A 160 10.33 5.36 16.62
C GLU A 160 8.84 5.57 16.31
N LEU A 161 8.49 5.73 15.04
CA LEU A 161 7.09 5.76 14.59
C LEU A 161 6.37 4.47 14.98
N TRP A 162 6.94 3.31 14.65
CA TRP A 162 6.34 2.01 14.96
C TRP A 162 6.28 1.69 16.46
N ARG A 163 7.12 2.33 17.29
CA ARG A 163 7.05 2.22 18.75
C ARG A 163 5.90 3.03 19.35
N LYS A 164 5.49 4.11 18.67
CA LYS A 164 4.42 5.03 19.14
C LYS A 164 3.02 4.58 18.76
N LEU A 165 2.87 3.79 17.70
CA LEU A 165 1.62 3.17 17.26
C LEU A 165 1.20 1.98 18.15
#